data_AF-A0A1A0PI67-F1
#
_entry.id   AF-A0A1A0PI67-F1
#
_cell.length_a   1.000
_cell.length_b   1.000
_cell.length_c   1.000
_cell.angle_alpha   90.00
_cell.angle_beta   90.00
_cell.angle_gamma   90.00
#
_symmetry.space_group_name_H-M   'P 1'
#
loop_
_entity.id
_entity.type
_entity.pdbx_description
1 polymer ?
#
loop_
_entity_poly.entity_id
_entity_poly.type
_entity_poly.pdbx_seq_one_letter_code
_entity_poly.pdbx_strand_id
1 'polypeptide(L)'
;MRDIAVDAVFVGSCTNGRIEDLRVVADILRGRKVAEGVQMLVVPGSMRVRAQAESEGLGQIFTAAGAQWRQAGCSMCLGMNPDQLSPGQRCASTSNRNFEGRQGKGGRTHLVSPAVAAATAVRGKLSSPADLNS
;
A
#
# COMPACT_ATOMS: atom_id res chain seq x y z
N MET A 1 -5.22 11.40 16.52
CA MET A 1 -4.99 11.07 15.09
C MET A 1 -4.86 9.56 14.80
N ARG A 2 -4.74 8.68 15.82
CA ARG A 2 -4.53 7.22 15.70
C ARG A 2 -5.80 6.37 15.45
N ASP A 3 -6.95 7.00 15.21
CA ASP A 3 -8.25 6.33 15.01
C ASP A 3 -8.88 6.62 13.65
N ILE A 4 -8.10 7.11 12.70
CA ILE A 4 -8.59 7.36 11.35
C ILE A 4 -8.58 6.03 10.58
N ALA A 5 -9.74 5.39 10.47
CA ALA A 5 -9.93 4.19 9.65
C ALA A 5 -9.58 4.46 8.17
N VAL A 6 -9.06 3.46 7.48
CA VAL A 6 -8.79 3.50 6.04
C VAL A 6 -9.52 2.37 5.34
N ASP A 7 -9.90 2.61 4.09
CA ASP A 7 -10.53 1.61 3.22
C ASP A 7 -9.49 0.95 2.31
N ALA A 8 -8.42 1.68 1.99
CA ALA A 8 -7.36 1.21 1.11
C ALA A 8 -5.96 1.58 1.61
N VAL A 9 -4.99 0.75 1.21
CA VAL A 9 -3.57 1.02 1.35
C VAL A 9 -2.89 0.79 0.02
N PHE A 10 -2.13 1.78 -0.44
CA PHE A 10 -1.41 1.72 -1.71
C PHE A 10 0.09 1.85 -1.47
N VAL A 11 0.83 0.80 -1.77
CA VAL A 11 2.29 0.77 -1.77
C VAL A 11 2.76 0.68 -3.21
N GLY A 12 3.47 1.69 -3.68
CA GLY A 12 4.09 1.66 -5.00
C GLY A 12 3.83 2.92 -5.80
N SER A 13 4.83 3.37 -6.54
CA SER A 13 4.70 4.36 -7.61
C SER A 13 6.03 4.40 -8.37
N CYS A 14 6.11 5.21 -9.41
CA CYS A 14 7.40 5.55 -10.04
C CYS A 14 8.39 6.22 -9.06
N THR A 15 7.94 6.70 -7.89
CA THR A 15 8.80 7.30 -6.86
C THR A 15 9.03 6.41 -5.64
N ASN A 16 8.12 5.50 -5.30
CA ASN A 16 8.11 4.79 -4.01
C ASN A 16 7.67 3.32 -4.15
N GLY A 17 8.39 2.59 -5.01
CA GLY A 17 8.24 1.15 -5.25
C GLY A 17 9.57 0.48 -5.53
N ARG A 18 10.64 0.94 -4.87
CA ARG A 18 11.97 0.34 -5.00
C ARG A 18 12.06 -0.96 -4.19
N ILE A 19 13.11 -1.75 -4.39
CA ILE A 19 13.22 -3.04 -3.71
C ILE A 19 13.33 -2.87 -2.19
N GLU A 20 14.01 -1.83 -1.71
CA GLU A 20 14.10 -1.49 -0.29
C GLU A 20 12.73 -1.17 0.33
N ASP A 21 11.85 -0.46 -0.40
CA ASP A 21 10.49 -0.17 0.05
C ASP A 21 9.68 -1.46 0.23
N LEU A 22 9.79 -2.37 -0.75
CA LEU A 22 9.09 -3.65 -0.73
C LEU A 22 9.57 -4.56 0.39
N ARG A 23 10.86 -4.60 0.68
CA ARG A 23 11.43 -5.36 1.80
C ARG A 23 10.89 -4.86 3.14
N VAL A 24 10.88 -3.54 3.35
CA VAL A 24 10.30 -2.93 4.56
C VAL A 24 8.84 -3.33 4.76
N VAL A 25 8.05 -3.31 3.69
CA VAL A 25 6.64 -3.73 3.75
C VAL A 25 6.52 -5.23 4.02
N ALA A 26 7.35 -6.06 3.39
CA ALA A 26 7.32 -7.50 3.57
C ALA A 26 7.68 -7.90 5.00
N ASP A 27 8.68 -7.25 5.62
CA ASP A 27 9.10 -7.54 6.99
C ASP A 27 7.98 -7.25 8.00
N ILE A 28 7.19 -6.20 7.76
CA ILE A 28 6.03 -5.89 8.60
C ILE A 28 4.86 -6.84 8.32
N LEU A 29 4.61 -7.22 7.07
CA LEU A 29 3.50 -8.11 6.73
C LEU A 29 3.76 -9.58 7.06
N ARG A 30 5.02 -9.99 7.21
CA ARG A 30 5.39 -11.38 7.48
C ARG A 30 4.68 -11.91 8.73
N GLY A 31 3.91 -12.99 8.55
CA GLY A 31 3.13 -13.61 9.62
C GLY A 31 1.90 -12.81 10.08
N ARG A 32 1.57 -11.69 9.43
CA ARG A 32 0.41 -10.85 9.71
C ARG A 32 -0.59 -10.90 8.55
N LYS A 33 -1.80 -10.39 8.77
CA LYS A 33 -2.86 -10.26 7.76
C LYS A 33 -3.28 -8.81 7.64
N VAL A 34 -3.66 -8.41 6.43
CA VAL A 34 -4.37 -7.15 6.18
C VAL A 34 -5.71 -7.20 6.92
N ALA A 35 -6.09 -6.07 7.53
CA ALA A 35 -7.34 -5.96 8.28
C ALA A 35 -8.56 -6.23 7.39
N GLU A 36 -9.61 -6.81 7.98
CA GLU A 36 -10.86 -7.05 7.28
C GLU A 36 -11.45 -5.73 6.73
N GLY A 37 -11.96 -5.78 5.50
CA GLY A 37 -12.51 -4.62 4.81
C GLY A 37 -11.47 -3.64 4.22
N VAL A 38 -10.17 -3.85 4.46
CA VAL A 38 -9.11 -3.00 3.89
C VAL A 38 -8.52 -3.62 2.63
N GLN A 39 -8.54 -2.85 1.54
CA GLN A 39 -7.88 -3.24 0.30
C GLN A 39 -6.43 -2.78 0.30
N MET A 40 -5.47 -3.72 0.32
CA MET A 40 -4.06 -3.40 0.13
C MET A 40 -3.58 -3.73 -1.29
N LEU A 41 -3.01 -2.75 -1.96
CA LEU A 41 -2.36 -2.89 -3.28
C LEU A 41 -0.85 -2.69 -3.13
N VAL A 42 -0.06 -3.61 -3.67
CA VAL A 42 1.40 -3.50 -3.73
C VAL A 42 1.87 -3.54 -5.18
N VAL A 43 2.51 -2.47 -5.62
CA VAL A 43 2.92 -2.23 -7.01
C VAL A 43 4.42 -1.96 -7.07
N PRO A 44 5.22 -2.81 -7.73
CA PRO A 44 6.64 -2.56 -7.89
C PRO A 44 6.88 -1.39 -8.86
N GLY A 45 7.92 -0.59 -8.60
CA GLY A 45 8.25 0.58 -9.41
C GLY A 45 8.78 0.27 -10.81
N SER A 46 9.19 -0.98 -11.07
CA SER A 46 9.59 -1.46 -12.40
C SER A 46 9.51 -2.98 -12.49
N MET A 47 9.51 -3.52 -13.71
CA MET A 47 9.57 -4.98 -13.93
C MET A 47 10.84 -5.62 -13.37
N ARG A 48 11.96 -4.90 -13.37
CA ARG A 48 13.22 -5.37 -12.75
C ARG A 48 13.07 -5.53 -11.23
N VAL A 49 12.47 -4.54 -10.57
CA VAL A 49 12.18 -4.62 -9.13
C VAL A 49 11.19 -5.73 -8.83
N ARG A 50 10.18 -5.92 -9.69
CA ARG A 50 9.23 -7.04 -9.55
C ARG A 50 9.95 -8.39 -9.59
N ALA A 51 10.76 -8.64 -10.62
CA ALA A 51 11.50 -9.88 -10.77
C ALA A 51 12.42 -10.14 -9.57
N GLN A 52 13.07 -9.09 -9.07
CA GLN A 52 13.89 -9.17 -7.86
C GLN A 52 13.05 -9.52 -6.63
N ALA A 53 11.92 -8.84 -6.41
CA ALA A 53 11.01 -9.12 -5.30
C ALA A 53 10.43 -10.55 -5.36
N GLU A 54 10.18 -11.07 -6.57
CA GLU A 54 9.77 -12.46 -6.78
C GLU A 54 10.90 -13.44 -6.46
N SER A 55 12.14 -13.17 -6.89
CA SER A 55 13.30 -14.01 -6.54
C SER A 55 13.60 -14.05 -5.04
N GLU A 56 13.28 -12.97 -4.32
CA GLU A 56 13.43 -12.85 -2.86
C GLU A 56 12.22 -13.41 -2.09
N GLY A 57 11.17 -13.87 -2.78
CA GLY A 57 9.95 -14.39 -2.16
C GLY A 57 9.03 -13.33 -1.54
N LEU A 58 9.29 -12.03 -1.75
CA LEU A 58 8.50 -10.95 -1.16
C LEU A 58 7.06 -10.96 -1.66
N GLY A 59 6.85 -11.29 -2.93
CA GLY A 59 5.51 -11.42 -3.51
C GLY A 59 4.62 -12.42 -2.78
N GLN A 60 5.20 -13.53 -2.31
CA GLN A 60 4.48 -14.56 -1.54
C GLN A 60 4.07 -14.06 -0.16
N ILE A 61 4.90 -13.21 0.46
CA ILE A 61 4.57 -12.58 1.75
C ILE A 61 3.39 -11.64 1.58
N PHE A 62 3.36 -10.84 0.51
CA PHE A 62 2.25 -9.92 0.24
C PHE A 62 0.93 -10.66 0.02
N THR A 63 0.94 -11.70 -0.83
CA THR A 63 -0.27 -12.48 -1.11
C THR A 63 -0.71 -13.27 0.13
N ALA A 64 0.23 -13.83 0.89
CA ALA A 64 -0.06 -14.52 2.15
C ALA A 64 -0.69 -13.57 3.19
N ALA A 65 -0.30 -12.29 3.22
CA ALA A 65 -0.92 -11.29 4.08
C ALA A 65 -2.33 -10.87 3.61
N GLY A 66 -2.75 -11.24 2.39
CA GLY A 66 -4.02 -10.82 1.79
C GLY A 66 -3.90 -9.56 0.93
N ALA A 67 -2.69 -9.06 0.68
CA ALA A 67 -2.47 -7.93 -0.22
C ALA A 67 -2.48 -8.36 -1.69
N GLN A 68 -2.91 -7.46 -2.57
CA GLN A 68 -2.90 -7.68 -4.01
C GLN A 68 -1.54 -7.31 -4.60
N TRP A 69 -0.75 -8.33 -4.96
CA TRP A 69 0.53 -8.16 -5.63
C TRP A 69 0.34 -7.88 -7.13
N ARG A 70 0.53 -6.63 -7.55
CA ARG A 70 0.24 -6.14 -8.91
C ARG A 70 1.48 -6.14 -9.82
N GLN A 71 1.24 -6.07 -11.13
CA GLN A 71 2.29 -5.84 -12.13
C GLN A 71 2.90 -4.43 -11.96
N ALA A 72 4.15 -4.27 -12.42
CA ALA A 72 4.75 -2.94 -12.42
C ALA A 72 3.96 -2.00 -13.35
N GLY A 73 3.69 -0.78 -12.89
CA GLY A 73 2.91 0.18 -13.65
C GLY A 73 2.40 1.34 -12.80
N CYS A 74 1.55 2.18 -13.39
CA CYS A 74 1.05 3.37 -12.70
C CYS A 74 -0.06 3.06 -11.69
N SER A 75 -0.89 2.02 -11.90
CA SER A 75 -1.98 1.59 -10.99
C SER A 75 -2.76 2.79 -10.40
N MET A 76 -3.00 2.81 -9.09
CA MET A 76 -3.73 3.86 -8.36
C MET A 76 -2.97 5.19 -8.28
N CYS A 77 -1.71 5.28 -8.73
CA CYS A 77 -0.96 6.55 -8.75
C CYS A 77 -1.51 7.55 -9.79
N LEU A 78 -2.24 7.06 -10.80
CA LEU A 78 -2.74 7.85 -11.92
C LEU A 78 -4.27 8.05 -11.88
N GLY A 79 -5.01 7.20 -11.15
CA GLY A 79 -6.46 7.29 -11.05
C GLY A 79 -7.23 7.11 -12.38
N MET A 80 -6.56 6.64 -13.45
CA MET A 80 -7.18 6.35 -14.75
C MET A 80 -7.29 4.84 -15.04
N ASN A 81 -6.88 4.02 -14.07
CA ASN A 81 -6.95 2.55 -14.12
C ASN A 81 -8.13 2.08 -13.25
N PRO A 82 -8.52 0.78 -13.29
CA PRO A 82 -9.57 0.24 -12.42
C PRO A 82 -9.26 0.38 -10.92
N ASP A 83 -7.97 0.54 -10.55
CA ASP A 83 -7.55 0.84 -9.19
C ASP A 83 -7.85 2.32 -8.85
N GLN A 84 -9.05 2.58 -8.31
CA GLN A 84 -9.50 3.91 -7.88
C GLN A 84 -10.25 3.84 -6.55
N LEU A 85 -10.22 4.95 -5.81
CA LEU A 85 -11.04 5.16 -4.63
C LEU A 85 -12.45 5.60 -5.05
N SER A 86 -13.44 5.00 -4.41
CA SER A 86 -14.83 5.47 -4.45
C SER A 86 -15.00 6.74 -3.61
N PRO A 87 -16.00 7.58 -3.90
CA PRO A 87 -16.30 8.75 -3.07
C PRO A 87 -16.45 8.38 -1.59
N GLY A 88 -15.80 9.14 -0.71
CA GLY A 88 -15.80 8.89 0.73
C GLY A 88 -14.72 7.93 1.24
N GLN A 89 -14.13 7.11 0.36
CA GLN A 89 -13.06 6.20 0.76
C GLN A 89 -11.77 6.93 1.11
N ARG A 90 -10.99 6.34 2.01
CA ARG A 90 -9.72 6.85 2.50
C ARG A 90 -8.59 5.87 2.20
N CYS A 91 -7.49 6.42 1.69
CA CYS A 91 -6.29 5.66 1.36
C CYS A 91 -5.06 6.15 2.13
N ALA A 92 -4.27 5.22 2.66
CA ALA A 92 -2.88 5.48 3.02
C ALA A 92 -1.97 5.08 1.84
N SER A 93 -1.22 6.04 1.30
CA SER A 93 -0.53 5.90 0.02
C SER A 93 0.94 6.25 0.14
N THR A 94 1.82 5.42 -0.43
CA THR A 94 3.24 5.75 -0.58
C THR A 94 3.53 6.59 -1.83
N SER A 95 2.50 6.97 -2.60
CA SER A 95 2.70 7.88 -3.74
C SER A 95 3.25 9.25 -3.29
N ASN A 96 3.68 10.07 -4.23
CA ASN A 96 4.21 11.41 -3.94
C ASN A 96 3.18 12.54 -4.10
N ARG A 97 1.90 12.23 -4.39
CA ARG A 97 0.86 13.23 -4.69
C ARG A 97 -0.50 12.79 -4.13
N ASN A 98 -1.21 13.69 -3.47
CA ASN A 98 -2.51 13.44 -2.85
C ASN A 98 -3.55 14.54 -3.08
N PHE A 99 -3.41 15.35 -4.13
CA PHE A 99 -4.44 16.34 -4.47
C PHE A 99 -5.79 15.68 -4.75
N GLU A 100 -6.88 16.41 -4.52
CA GLU A 100 -8.23 15.88 -4.64
C GLU A 100 -8.49 15.25 -6.02
N GLY A 101 -9.11 14.06 -6.04
CA GLY A 101 -9.40 13.34 -7.27
C GLY A 101 -8.24 12.54 -7.85
N ARG A 102 -7.00 12.69 -7.36
CA ARG A 102 -5.82 12.03 -7.94
C ARG A 102 -5.90 10.50 -7.95
N GLN A 103 -6.42 9.90 -6.88
CA GLN A 103 -6.57 8.45 -6.76
C GLN A 103 -8.04 8.01 -6.88
N GLY A 104 -8.93 8.90 -7.29
CA GLY A 104 -10.38 8.69 -7.31
C GLY A 104 -11.13 9.94 -6.83
N LYS A 105 -12.20 10.30 -7.53
CA LYS A 105 -13.01 11.50 -7.24
C LYS A 105 -13.69 11.35 -5.87
N GLY A 106 -13.52 12.35 -4.99
CA GLY A 106 -14.11 12.34 -3.65
C GLY A 106 -13.42 11.39 -2.65
N GLY A 107 -12.32 10.74 -3.04
CA GLY A 107 -11.47 9.96 -2.13
C GLY A 107 -10.48 10.84 -1.37
N ARG A 108 -10.05 10.39 -0.19
CA ARG A 108 -9.08 11.11 0.67
C ARG A 108 -7.78 10.31 0.79
N THR A 109 -6.67 10.89 0.33
CA THR A 109 -5.35 10.23 0.38
C THR A 109 -4.43 10.85 1.44
N HIS A 110 -3.82 9.99 2.25
CA HIS A 110 -2.78 10.32 3.23
C HIS A 110 -1.44 9.81 2.71
N LEU A 111 -0.48 10.72 2.50
CA LEU A 111 0.86 10.32 2.11
C LEU A 111 1.62 9.80 3.31
N VAL A 112 2.18 8.60 3.19
CA VAL A 112 2.85 7.90 4.28
C VAL A 112 4.10 7.16 3.78
N SER A 113 4.99 6.80 4.70
CA SER A 113 6.12 5.93 4.38
C SER A 113 5.66 4.48 4.15
N PRO A 114 6.47 3.63 3.49
CA PRO A 114 6.16 2.21 3.31
C PRO A 114 5.90 1.47 4.62
N ALA A 115 6.67 1.79 5.67
CA ALA A 115 6.50 1.17 6.98
C ALA A 115 5.15 1.52 7.62
N VAL A 116 4.73 2.79 7.53
CA VAL A 116 3.43 3.27 8.03
C VAL A 116 2.29 2.70 7.19
N ALA A 117 2.45 2.59 5.87
CA ALA A 117 1.47 1.95 5.00
C ALA A 117 1.22 0.48 5.41
N ALA A 118 2.29 -0.30 5.62
CA ALA A 118 2.17 -1.69 6.04
C ALA A 118 1.51 -1.83 7.43
N ALA A 119 1.94 -1.03 8.41
CA ALA A 119 1.33 -1.05 9.74
C ALA A 119 -0.15 -0.64 9.72
N THR A 120 -0.49 0.36 8.91
CA THR A 120 -1.87 0.80 8.68
C THR A 120 -2.71 -0.31 8.04
N ALA A 121 -2.17 -1.05 7.07
CA ALA A 121 -2.88 -2.15 6.43
C ALA A 121 -3.24 -3.27 7.42
N VAL A 122 -2.33 -3.59 8.34
CA VAL A 122 -2.56 -4.60 9.38
C VAL A 122 -3.60 -4.13 10.41
N ARG A 123 -3.59 -2.85 10.78
CA ARG A 123 -4.46 -2.29 11.83
C ARG A 123 -5.82 -1.80 11.34
N GLY A 124 -5.96 -1.56 10.03
CA GLY A 124 -7.15 -0.98 9.40
C GLY A 124 -7.37 0.52 9.66
N LYS A 125 -6.41 1.18 10.30
CA LYS A 125 -6.44 2.60 10.64
C LYS A 125 -5.03 3.18 10.63
N LEU A 126 -4.89 4.48 10.37
CA LEU A 126 -3.59 5.15 10.28
C LEU A 126 -2.75 4.87 11.52
N SER A 127 -1.69 4.07 11.33
CA SER A 127 -0.88 3.49 12.40
C SER A 127 0.60 3.47 11.99
N SER A 128 1.48 3.70 12.96
CA SER A 128 2.92 3.50 12.83
C SER A 128 3.31 2.06 13.17
N PRO A 129 4.53 1.60 12.81
CA PRO A 129 5.01 0.28 13.23
C PRO A 129 5.01 0.06 14.75
N ALA A 130 5.17 1.12 15.55
CA ALA A 130 5.13 1.03 17.01
C ALA A 130 3.75 0.60 17.54
N ASP A 131 2.68 0.88 16.79
CA ASP A 131 1.30 0.56 17.17
C ASP A 131 0.94 -0.92 16.90
N LEU A 132 1.87 -1.75 16.41
CA LEU A 132 1.65 -3.19 16.14
C LEU A 132 1.93 -4.11 17.33
N ASN A 133 2.69 -3.62 18.32
CA ASN A 133 3.08 -4.38 19.51
C ASN A 133 2.26 -3.97 20.76
N SER A 134 1.17 -3.22 20.56
CA SER A 134 0.30 -2.69 21.61
C SER A 134 -1.12 -3.25 21.54
#